data_AF-A0A2Z5T911-F1
#
_entry.id   AF-A0A2Z5T911-F1
#
_cell.length_a   1.000
_cell.length_b   1.000
_cell.length_c   1.000
_cell.angle_alpha   90.00
_cell.angle_beta   90.00
_cell.angle_gamma   90.00
#
_symmetry.space_group_name_H-M   'P 1'
#
loop_
_entity.id
_entity.type
_entity.pdbx_description
1 polymer ?
#
loop_
_entity_poly.entity_id
_entity_poly.type
_entity_poly.pdbx_seq_one_letter_code
_entity_poly.pdbx_strand_id
1 'polypeptide(L)'
;MPLPKIENVRKLSDEELVNEILATKRQLFNLRFQQATRRLEKTHEFKHARHRLAQLLTVERERQIRAINSNILSKLESTETQTP
;
A
#
# COMPACT_ATOMS: atom_id res chain seq x y z
N MET A 1 16.75 2.47 -14.35
CA MET A 1 16.78 2.55 -12.87
C MET A 1 16.10 1.32 -12.28
N PRO A 2 16.61 0.76 -11.17
CA PRO A 2 15.96 -0.37 -10.49
C PRO A 2 14.61 0.06 -9.92
N LEU A 3 13.65 -0.88 -9.92
CA LEU A 3 12.32 -0.66 -9.34
C LEU A 3 12.43 -0.50 -7.81
N PRO A 4 11.50 0.23 -7.17
CA PRO A 4 11.45 0.35 -5.72
C PRO A 4 11.33 -1.04 -5.07
N LYS A 5 12.19 -1.32 -4.09
CA LYS A 5 12.14 -2.58 -3.34
C LYS A 5 11.04 -2.52 -2.28
N ILE A 6 10.36 -3.64 -2.09
CA ILE A 6 9.24 -3.76 -1.14
C ILE A 6 9.67 -3.65 0.33
N GLU A 7 10.94 -3.95 0.64
CA GLU A 7 11.47 -3.83 2.00
C GLU A 7 11.38 -2.41 2.56
N ASN A 8 11.54 -1.41 1.70
CA ASN A 8 11.43 -0.01 2.11
C ASN A 8 9.99 0.37 2.49
N VAL A 9 9.00 -0.36 1.99
CA VAL A 9 7.58 -0.14 2.32
C VAL A 9 7.23 -0.80 3.65
N ARG A 10 7.75 -1.99 3.93
CA ARG A 10 7.44 -2.74 5.14
C ARG A 10 7.94 -2.08 6.43
N LYS A 11 8.98 -1.25 6.33
CA LYS A 11 9.55 -0.49 7.46
C LYS A 11 8.72 0.72 7.89
N LEU A 12 7.75 1.15 7.09
CA LEU A 12 6.92 2.34 7.36
C LEU A 12 5.88 2.05 8.44
N SER A 13 5.57 3.06 9.26
CA SER A 13 4.41 3.05 10.16
C SER A 13 3.08 3.04 9.37
N ASP A 14 1.97 2.69 10.03
CA ASP A 14 0.64 2.72 9.41
C ASP A 14 0.26 4.13 8.92
N GLU A 15 0.56 5.18 9.69
CA GLU A 15 0.29 6.57 9.32
C GLU A 15 1.15 7.03 8.14
N GLU A 16 2.44 6.66 8.16
CA GLU A 16 3.37 6.95 7.07
C GLU A 16 2.97 6.23 5.78
N LEU A 17 2.46 5.01 5.88
CA LEU A 17 1.97 4.24 4.75
C LEU A 17 0.82 4.97 4.04
N VAL A 18 -0.15 5.48 4.81
CA VAL A 18 -1.29 6.23 4.27
C VAL A 18 -0.82 7.52 3.59
N ASN A 19 0.10 8.24 4.24
CA ASN A 19 0.68 9.48 3.68
C ASN A 19 1.43 9.21 2.37
N GLU A 20 2.23 8.15 2.29
CA GLU A 20 2.94 7.71 1.09
C GLU A 20 1.99 7.29 -0.04
N ILE A 21 0.87 6.62 0.28
CA ILE A 21 -0.16 6.28 -0.71
C ILE A 21 -0.74 7.56 -1.32
N LEU A 22 -1.06 8.56 -0.50
CA LEU A 22 -1.58 9.84 -0.97
C LEU A 22 -0.55 10.60 -1.82
N ALA A 23 0.70 10.65 -1.37
CA ALA A 23 1.79 11.27 -2.12
C ALA A 23 1.99 10.60 -3.49
N THR A 24 2.02 9.27 -3.53
CA THR A 24 2.20 8.49 -4.77
C THR A 24 1.02 8.70 -5.74
N LYS A 25 -0.22 8.78 -5.22
CA LYS A 25 -1.41 9.11 -6.03
C LYS A 25 -1.33 10.52 -6.63
N ARG A 26 -0.89 11.51 -5.86
CA ARG A 26 -0.68 12.89 -6.35
C ARG A 26 0.41 12.93 -7.42
N GLN A 27 1.51 12.19 -7.23
CA GLN A 27 2.56 12.08 -8.23
C GLN A 27 2.01 11.50 -9.55
N LEU A 28 1.23 10.41 -9.48
CA LEU A 28 0.59 9.83 -10.68
C LEU A 28 -0.36 10.82 -11.37
N PHE A 29 -1.10 11.63 -10.62
CA PHE A 29 -1.94 12.69 -11.18
C PHE A 29 -1.10 13.73 -11.93
N ASN A 30 -0.02 14.23 -11.31
CA ASN A 30 0.89 15.18 -11.94
C ASN A 30 1.53 14.62 -13.22
N LEU A 31 1.94 13.34 -13.20
CA LEU A 31 2.49 12.67 -14.38
C LEU A 31 1.46 12.57 -15.52
N ARG A 32 0.20 12.26 -15.21
CA ARG A 32 -0.89 12.27 -16.20
C ARG A 32 -1.15 13.66 -16.77
N PHE A 33 -1.07 14.68 -15.92
CA PHE A 33 -1.21 16.07 -16.37
C PHE A 33 -0.06 16.48 -17.30
N GLN A 34 1.18 16.15 -16.94
CA GLN A 34 2.35 16.37 -17.79
C GLN A 34 2.26 15.62 -19.13
N GLN A 35 1.76 14.38 -19.10
CA GLN A 35 1.49 13.60 -20.31
C GLN A 35 0.46 14.29 -21.21
N ALA A 36 -0.65 14.80 -20.65
CA ALA A 36 -1.66 15.53 -21.40
C ALA A 36 -1.12 16.82 -22.04
N THR A 37 -0.23 17.52 -21.34
CA THR A 37 0.44 18.73 -21.86
C THR A 37 1.59 18.44 -22.84
N ARG A 38 1.90 17.17 -23.12
CA ARG A 38 3.03 16.71 -23.95
C ARG A 38 4.41 17.19 -23.47
N ARG A 39 4.54 17.49 -22.17
CA ARG A 39 5.80 17.92 -21.52
C ARG A 39 6.45 16.80 -20.69
N LEU A 40 6.07 15.56 -20.96
CA LEU A 40 6.55 14.41 -20.20
C LEU A 40 7.95 14.00 -20.67
N GLU A 41 8.96 14.29 -19.85
CA GLU A 41 10.35 13.93 -20.15
C GLU A 41 10.67 12.47 -19.79
N LYS A 42 10.10 11.95 -18.70
CA LYS A 42 10.47 10.66 -18.11
C LYS A 42 9.30 9.69 -18.04
N THR A 43 9.09 8.94 -19.12
CA THR A 43 8.01 7.93 -19.24
C THR A 43 8.10 6.78 -18.22
N HIS A 44 9.32 6.44 -17.80
CA HIS A 44 9.55 5.35 -16.84
C HIS A 44 9.02 5.67 -15.43
N GLU A 45 8.84 6.95 -15.07
CA GLU A 45 8.31 7.35 -13.76
C GLU A 45 6.89 6.81 -13.53
N PHE A 46 6.07 6.65 -14.57
CA PHE A 46 4.78 5.98 -14.48
C PHE A 46 4.90 4.54 -14.01
N LYS A 47 5.91 3.80 -14.49
CA LYS A 47 6.14 2.41 -14.09
C LYS A 47 6.57 2.37 -12.62
N HIS A 48 7.49 3.25 -12.22
CA HIS A 48 7.97 3.33 -10.85
C HIS A 48 6.85 3.70 -9.86
N ALA A 49 6.08 4.75 -10.14
CA ALA A 49 5.01 5.22 -9.27
C ALA A 49 3.86 4.21 -9.16
N ARG A 50 3.47 3.53 -10.27
CA ARG A 50 2.48 2.45 -10.22
C ARG A 50 2.96 1.26 -9.39
N HIS A 51 4.22 0.85 -9.58
CA HIS A 51 4.78 -0.26 -8.82
C HIS A 51 4.90 0.06 -7.33
N ARG A 52 5.30 1.29 -6.98
CA ARG A 52 5.34 1.78 -5.60
C ARG A 52 3.95 1.77 -4.97
N LEU A 53 2.94 2.29 -5.67
CA LEU A 53 1.55 2.30 -5.19
C LEU A 53 1.03 0.88 -4.95
N ALA A 54 1.30 -0.06 -5.86
CA ALA A 54 0.89 -1.45 -5.70
C ALA A 54 1.51 -2.06 -4.44
N GLN A 55 2.81 -1.86 -4.20
CA GLN A 55 3.48 -2.34 -2.99
C GLN A 55 2.87 -1.76 -1.71
N LEU A 56 2.58 -0.46 -1.69
CA LEU A 56 1.96 0.21 -0.54
C LEU A 56 0.58 -0.40 -0.21
N LEU A 57 -0.27 -0.56 -1.23
CA LEU A 57 -1.60 -1.15 -1.06
C LEU A 57 -1.54 -2.62 -0.65
N THR A 58 -0.58 -3.39 -1.16
CA THR A 58 -0.38 -4.78 -0.74
C THR A 58 -0.04 -4.86 0.74
N VAL A 59 0.89 -4.04 1.24
CA VAL A 59 1.27 -4.03 2.65
C VAL A 59 0.11 -3.58 3.55
N GLU A 60 -0.64 -2.55 3.13
CA GLU A 60 -1.86 -2.12 3.82
C GLU A 60 -2.85 -3.28 3.96
N ARG A 61 -3.08 -4.01 2.86
CA ARG A 61 -3.99 -5.15 2.86
C ARG A 61 -3.48 -6.32 3.71
N GLU A 62 -2.18 -6.63 3.65
CA GLU A 62 -1.55 -7.65 4.51
C GLU A 62 -1.78 -7.35 5.99
N ARG A 63 -1.63 -6.08 6.41
CA ARG A 63 -1.86 -5.63 7.80
C ARG A 63 -3.32 -5.78 8.22
N GLN A 64 -4.26 -5.35 7.37
CA GLN A 64 -5.69 -5.52 7.61
C GLN A 64 -6.10 -6.98 7.77
N ILE A 65 -5.62 -7.87 6.88
CA ILE A 65 -5.92 -9.31 6.96
C ILE A 65 -5.38 -9.90 8.26
N ARG A 66 -4.17 -9.51 8.68
CA ARG A 66 -3.59 -9.96 9.95
C ARG A 66 -4.44 -9.55 11.16
N ALA A 67 -4.90 -8.29 11.18
CA ALA A 67 -5.75 -7.77 12.26
C ALA A 67 -7.14 -8.45 12.29
N ILE A 68 -7.71 -8.77 11.13
CA ILE A 68 -8.97 -9.53 11.04
C ILE A 68 -8.77 -10.95 11.58
N ASN A 69 -7.69 -11.63 11.17
CA ASN A 69 -7.41 -13.00 11.61
C ASN A 69 -7.20 -13.08 13.13
N SER A 70 -6.47 -12.13 13.73
CA SER A 70 -6.32 -12.10 15.20
C SER A 70 -7.65 -11.89 15.91
N ASN A 71 -8.53 -11.05 15.36
CA ASN A 71 -9.88 -10.86 15.90
C ASN A 71 -10.73 -12.13 15.80
N ILE A 72 -10.66 -12.86 14.68
CA ILE A 72 -11.38 -14.14 14.49
C ILE A 72 -10.91 -15.19 15.49
N LEU A 73 -9.59 -15.35 15.67
CA LEU A 73 -9.04 -16.31 16.64
C LEU A 73 -9.55 -16.05 18.06
N SER A 74 -9.56 -14.78 18.50
CA SER A 74 -10.08 -14.42 19.82
C SER A 74 -11.57 -14.72 20.02
N LYS A 75 -12.37 -14.72 18.94
CA LYS A 75 -13.80 -15.06 19.00
C LYS A 75 -14.03 -16.56 19.09
N LEU A 76 -13.22 -17.37 18.41
CA LEU A 76 -13.33 -18.83 18.46
C LEU A 76 -13.03 -19.37 19.86
N GLU A 77 -12.00 -18.84 20.53
CA GLU A 77 -11.64 -19.22 21.91
C GLU A 77 -12.76 -18.92 22.93
N SER A 78 -13.54 -17.86 22.69
CA SER A 78 -14.68 -17.50 23.54
C SER A 78 -15.92 -18.37 23.33
N THR A 79 -16.03 -19.05 22.19
CA THR A 79 -17.14 -19.97 21.90
C THR A 79 -16.93 -21.37 22.48
N GLU A 80 -15.68 -21.77 22.74
CA GLU A 80 -15.35 -23.10 23.29
C GLU A 80 -15.52 -23.19 24.81
N THR A 81 -15.54 -22.06 25.52
CA THR A 81 -15.72 -21.99 26.98
C THR A 81 -17.18 -21.99 27.45
N GLN A 82 -18.14 -22.03 26.51
CA GLN A 82 -19.58 -22.13 26.78
C GLN A 82 -20.15 -23.45 26.25
N THR A 83 -19.55 -24.57 26.64
CA THR A 83 -20.21 -25.88 26.53
C THR A 83 -20.25 -26.48 27.94
N PRO A 84 -21.42 -26.73 28.54
CA PRO A 84 -21.55 -27.33 29.87
C PRO A 84 -21.03 -28.76 29.92
#